data_AF-A0A519IKC7-F1
#
_entry.id   AF-A0A519IKC7-F1
#
_cell.length_a   1.000
_cell.length_b   1.000
_cell.length_c   1.000
_cell.angle_alpha   90.00
_cell.angle_beta   90.00
_cell.angle_gamma   90.00
#
_symmetry.space_group_name_H-M   'P 1'
#
loop_
_entity.id
_entity.type
_entity.pdbx_description
1 polymer ?
#
loop_
_entity_poly.entity_id
_entity_poly.type
_entity_poly.pdbx_seq_one_letter_code
_entity_poly.pdbx_strand_id
1 'polypeptide(L)'
;MANQVYLSSTLEDLREFRNAALEALRRAGYLAKDSYLASAEPTIQQCLDDVAKCEIYVGVFAGRYGWRPDGPNTPSITELEYREAVRKGKRRFIFILPQDQWKPIHSDAVKGDFDSAKQLNALLKELQDGKDHTCALIDGPTDLALKITQALPPAVSGAGMFREPPPHASQLSTGLLIVGVRGSDETAVERVRASLPGSWQAAGALFAPEPVLAADDRLALDRQLVRSRCAVLLLSPTGLSRLQEHAAGPGLPRLLAERLGSYAVLLNGLTPADLPADWPAPVSTHQVGAWLAEGGQTLTGELSALVQDFPVVACAHEDVTNPRLVGLAWTVLAMRADEAQALSQNPEMVKDELGKRSYEFFTSLTARLPASGQWVTQYGERRRDWQPFGMGSVQTLLDDVVRAINEQDVVPKRDQNILMGNQIRLRYYPFEPASFKQGSDDWPLIQAMRNRGCLMLVDELSTLHPALHGSGNVFLSDPAVTVATVTGLDPAACSLDDLIDSPQKIDVLVDRFTNKLDPRCELAINNRARARRWLRLSVPEALAGVEAQGADPGRRSSFRNNPSNRG
;
A
#
# COMPACT_ATOMS: atom_id res chain seq x y z
N MET A 1 -16.69 -17.96 -5.55
CA MET A 1 -17.16 -19.17 -4.87
C MET A 1 -16.84 -19.00 -3.40
N ALA A 2 -17.86 -19.12 -2.54
CA ALA A 2 -17.81 -18.81 -1.12
C ALA A 2 -17.73 -20.12 -0.33
N ASN A 3 -16.82 -20.22 0.65
CA ASN A 3 -16.59 -21.40 1.50
C ASN A 3 -17.74 -21.69 2.48
N GLN A 4 -18.99 -21.67 2.02
CA GLN A 4 -20.17 -21.87 2.84
C GLN A 4 -20.59 -23.33 2.81
N VAL A 5 -20.65 -23.93 4.00
CA VAL A 5 -21.13 -25.30 4.21
C VAL A 5 -22.44 -25.24 4.98
N TYR A 6 -23.45 -25.97 4.54
CA TYR A 6 -24.66 -26.16 5.33
C TYR A 6 -24.53 -27.42 6.18
N LEU A 7 -24.67 -27.30 7.50
CA LEU A 7 -24.61 -28.42 8.44
C LEU A 7 -26.03 -28.80 8.92
N SER A 8 -26.53 -29.92 8.38
CA SER A 8 -27.81 -30.51 8.76
C SER A 8 -27.62 -31.66 9.76
N SER A 9 -28.35 -31.59 10.88
CA SER A 9 -28.47 -32.68 11.86
C SER A 9 -29.68 -32.43 12.75
N THR A 10 -30.15 -33.48 13.44
CA THR A 10 -30.97 -33.30 14.64
C THR A 10 -30.13 -32.70 15.78
N LEU A 11 -30.75 -32.01 16.74
CA LEU A 11 -30.03 -31.32 17.82
C LEU A 11 -29.93 -32.13 19.12
N GLU A 12 -31.04 -32.71 19.57
CA GLU A 12 -31.15 -33.29 20.92
C GLU A 12 -30.24 -34.50 21.15
N ASP A 13 -30.04 -35.34 20.14
CA ASP A 13 -29.24 -36.57 20.19
C ASP A 13 -27.80 -36.41 19.68
N LEU A 14 -27.57 -35.36 18.87
CA LEU A 14 -26.29 -35.15 18.18
C LEU A 14 -25.56 -33.86 18.61
N ARG A 15 -25.92 -33.23 19.73
CA ARG A 15 -25.30 -31.97 20.17
C ARG A 15 -23.77 -32.00 20.20
N GLU A 16 -23.18 -33.05 20.76
CA GLU A 16 -21.71 -33.20 20.84
C GLU A 16 -21.08 -33.41 19.45
N PHE A 17 -21.73 -34.21 18.60
CA PHE A 17 -21.33 -34.43 17.22
C PHE A 17 -21.41 -33.13 16.40
N ARG A 18 -22.46 -32.33 16.61
CA ARG A 18 -22.66 -31.04 15.94
C ARG A 18 -21.57 -30.05 16.30
N ASN A 19 -21.23 -29.93 17.59
CA ASN A 19 -20.14 -29.06 18.04
C ASN A 19 -18.80 -29.48 17.42
N ALA A 20 -18.50 -30.78 17.43
CA ALA A 20 -17.29 -31.32 16.81
C ALA A 20 -17.24 -31.07 15.30
N ALA A 21 -18.37 -31.21 14.60
CA ALA A 21 -18.49 -30.93 13.18
C ALA A 21 -18.30 -29.43 12.86
N LEU A 22 -18.95 -28.53 13.60
CA LEU A 22 -18.77 -27.08 13.44
C LEU A 22 -17.31 -26.67 13.66
N GLU A 23 -16.67 -27.20 14.69
CA GLU A 23 -15.27 -26.90 14.96
C GLU A 23 -14.34 -27.47 13.88
N ALA A 24 -14.59 -28.70 13.40
CA ALA A 24 -13.84 -29.28 12.29
C ALA A 24 -13.99 -28.46 11.00
N LEU A 25 -15.21 -28.06 10.65
CA LEU A 25 -15.49 -27.21 9.49
C LEU A 25 -14.79 -25.85 9.59
N ARG A 26 -14.82 -25.21 10.77
CA ARG A 26 -14.14 -23.95 11.03
C ARG A 26 -12.62 -24.08 10.89
N ARG A 27 -12.03 -25.13 11.47
CA ARG A 27 -10.59 -25.43 11.35
C ARG A 27 -10.19 -25.73 9.91
N ALA A 28 -11.08 -26.33 9.13
CA ALA A 28 -10.89 -26.59 7.71
C ALA A 28 -11.10 -25.35 6.81
N GLY A 29 -11.46 -24.18 7.37
CA GLY A 29 -11.58 -22.90 6.65
C GLY A 29 -12.97 -22.61 6.05
N TYR A 30 -14.00 -23.35 6.47
CA TYR A 30 -15.38 -23.15 6.02
C TYR A 30 -16.21 -22.29 6.98
N LEU A 31 -17.13 -21.52 6.42
CA LEU A 31 -18.21 -20.84 7.14
C LEU A 31 -19.42 -21.78 7.18
N ALA A 32 -19.71 -22.34 8.35
CA ALA A 32 -20.85 -23.24 8.54
C ALA A 32 -22.15 -22.45 8.78
N LYS A 33 -23.21 -22.80 8.05
CA LYS A 33 -24.60 -22.38 8.29
C LYS A 33 -25.44 -23.55 8.84
N ASP A 34 -26.46 -23.19 9.60
CA ASP A 34 -27.03 -24.02 10.65
C ASP A 34 -28.40 -23.45 11.03
N SER A 35 -29.41 -24.30 11.23
CA SER A 35 -30.82 -23.90 11.46
C SER A 35 -31.16 -23.58 12.93
N TYR A 36 -30.17 -23.55 13.84
CA TYR A 36 -30.38 -23.53 15.30
C TYR A 36 -29.83 -22.27 15.99
N LEU A 37 -29.30 -21.30 15.24
CA LEU A 37 -29.00 -19.95 15.75
C LEU A 37 -30.29 -19.14 15.91
N ALA A 38 -30.34 -18.26 16.92
CA ALA A 38 -31.48 -17.38 17.13
C ALA A 38 -31.69 -16.47 15.91
N SER A 39 -32.83 -16.62 15.23
CA SER A 39 -33.29 -15.79 14.12
C SER A 39 -34.65 -15.19 14.51
N ALA A 40 -34.95 -13.98 14.02
CA ALA A 40 -36.24 -13.33 14.25
C ALA A 40 -37.41 -14.15 13.68
N GLU A 41 -37.16 -14.99 12.68
CA GLU A 41 -38.08 -16.00 12.16
C GLU A 41 -37.30 -17.21 11.65
N PRO A 42 -37.70 -18.46 11.98
CA PRO A 42 -37.32 -19.62 11.20
C PRO A 42 -38.52 -20.10 10.38
N THR A 43 -38.57 -19.75 9.10
CA THR A 43 -39.45 -20.41 8.14
C THR A 43 -38.71 -21.59 7.50
N ILE A 44 -39.42 -22.67 7.18
CA ILE A 44 -38.87 -23.82 6.42
C ILE A 44 -38.13 -23.30 5.16
N GLN A 45 -38.73 -22.30 4.50
CA GLN A 45 -38.17 -21.67 3.31
C GLN A 45 -36.77 -21.08 3.52
N GLN A 46 -36.49 -20.49 4.69
CA GLN A 46 -35.18 -19.92 4.98
C GLN A 46 -34.10 -21.01 5.11
N CYS A 47 -34.42 -22.15 5.73
CA CYS A 47 -33.51 -23.29 5.82
C CYS A 47 -33.16 -23.82 4.42
N LEU A 48 -34.17 -23.95 3.55
CA LEU A 48 -33.98 -24.38 2.16
C LEU A 48 -33.18 -23.36 1.34
N ASP A 49 -33.43 -22.05 1.53
CA ASP A 49 -32.66 -20.99 0.88
C ASP A 49 -31.19 -20.98 1.33
N ASP A 50 -30.91 -21.25 2.60
CA ASP A 50 -29.55 -21.35 3.11
C ASP A 50 -28.83 -22.59 2.55
N VAL A 51 -29.51 -23.74 2.46
CA VAL A 51 -29.00 -24.91 1.73
C VAL A 51 -28.67 -24.54 0.28
N ALA A 52 -29.56 -23.79 -0.39
CA ALA A 52 -29.36 -23.37 -1.77
C ALA A 52 -28.20 -22.38 -1.95
N LYS A 53 -27.88 -21.56 -0.94
CA LYS A 53 -26.77 -20.59 -0.95
C LYS A 53 -25.41 -21.23 -0.64
N CYS A 54 -25.38 -22.32 0.12
CA CYS A 54 -24.15 -23.05 0.43
C CYS A 54 -23.61 -23.84 -0.77
N GLU A 55 -22.30 -24.09 -0.83
CA GLU A 55 -21.65 -24.86 -1.89
C GLU A 55 -21.60 -26.36 -1.56
N ILE A 56 -21.50 -26.67 -0.27
CA ILE A 56 -21.41 -28.02 0.27
C ILE A 56 -22.54 -28.24 1.28
N TYR A 57 -23.14 -29.42 1.23
CA TYR A 57 -24.07 -29.93 2.22
C TYR A 57 -23.40 -31.03 3.05
N VAL A 58 -23.43 -30.90 4.37
CA VAL A 58 -22.99 -31.92 5.32
C VAL A 58 -24.19 -32.38 6.12
N GLY A 59 -24.54 -33.67 6.00
CA GLY A 59 -25.64 -34.29 6.75
C GLY A 59 -25.13 -35.29 7.77
N VAL A 60 -25.54 -35.16 9.02
CA VAL A 60 -25.24 -36.10 10.11
C VAL A 60 -26.54 -36.75 10.59
N PHE A 61 -26.65 -38.07 10.44
CA PHE A 61 -27.85 -38.85 10.75
C PHE A 61 -27.59 -39.90 11.83
N ALA A 62 -28.56 -40.06 12.72
CA ALA A 62 -28.56 -41.04 13.81
C ALA A 62 -29.99 -41.51 14.11
N GLY A 63 -30.29 -41.89 15.35
CA GLY A 63 -31.54 -42.54 15.74
C GLY A 63 -32.80 -41.68 15.79
N ARG A 64 -32.78 -40.47 15.22
CA ARG A 64 -33.91 -39.54 15.19
C ARG A 64 -34.20 -39.04 13.79
N TYR A 65 -35.49 -39.04 13.45
CA TYR A 65 -35.97 -38.49 12.19
C TYR A 65 -36.03 -36.96 12.23
N GLY A 66 -36.37 -36.39 13.40
CA GLY A 66 -36.41 -34.94 13.61
C GLY A 66 -37.80 -34.32 13.49
N TRP A 67 -37.86 -33.00 13.54
CA TRP A 67 -39.11 -32.24 13.49
C TRP A 67 -39.75 -32.25 12.10
N ARG A 68 -41.07 -32.45 12.05
CA ARG A 68 -41.89 -32.47 10.82
C ARG A 68 -42.77 -31.22 10.78
N PRO A 69 -42.45 -30.23 9.92
CA PRO A 69 -43.17 -28.97 9.89
C PRO A 69 -44.65 -29.11 9.51
N ASP A 70 -44.95 -29.97 8.53
CA ASP A 70 -46.27 -30.10 7.92
C ASP A 70 -47.09 -31.26 8.52
N GLY A 71 -46.69 -31.76 9.70
CA GLY A 71 -47.42 -32.76 10.46
C GLY A 71 -47.06 -34.22 10.16
N PRO A 72 -47.80 -35.18 10.75
CA PRO A 72 -47.54 -36.61 10.61
C PRO A 72 -47.64 -37.05 9.14
N ASN A 73 -46.71 -37.88 8.67
CA ASN A 73 -46.54 -38.33 7.27
C ASN A 73 -45.84 -37.37 6.31
N THR A 74 -45.29 -36.25 6.79
CA THR A 74 -44.46 -35.35 5.97
C THR A 74 -42.97 -35.55 6.27
N PRO A 75 -42.07 -35.20 5.33
CA PRO A 75 -40.64 -35.30 5.58
C PRO A 75 -40.20 -34.42 6.75
N SER A 76 -39.19 -34.87 7.49
CA SER A 76 -38.57 -34.03 8.52
C SER A 76 -37.78 -32.87 7.90
N ILE A 77 -37.49 -31.84 8.69
CA ILE A 77 -36.69 -30.69 8.21
C ILE A 77 -35.31 -31.12 7.67
N THR A 78 -34.66 -32.09 8.32
CA THR A 78 -33.35 -32.62 7.87
C THR A 78 -33.47 -33.42 6.57
N GLU A 79 -34.58 -34.12 6.36
CA GLU A 79 -34.87 -34.73 5.06
C GLU A 79 -35.12 -33.66 3.99
N LEU A 80 -35.95 -32.65 4.28
CA LEU A 80 -36.23 -31.55 3.34
C LEU A 80 -34.95 -30.82 2.90
N GLU A 81 -34.03 -30.55 3.83
CA GLU A 81 -32.72 -29.97 3.55
C GLU A 81 -31.87 -30.87 2.64
N TYR A 82 -31.85 -32.18 2.90
CA TYR A 82 -31.16 -33.15 2.05
C TYR A 82 -31.76 -33.16 0.63
N ARG A 83 -33.09 -33.22 0.50
CA ARG A 83 -33.79 -33.18 -0.80
C ARG A 83 -33.49 -31.90 -1.57
N GLU A 84 -33.43 -30.76 -0.90
CA GLU A 84 -33.07 -29.48 -1.53
C GLU A 84 -31.60 -29.47 -2.00
N ALA A 85 -30.68 -30.03 -1.20
CA ALA A 85 -29.30 -30.21 -1.61
C ALA A 85 -29.19 -31.11 -2.86
N VAL A 86 -30.00 -32.17 -2.96
CA VAL A 86 -30.10 -33.03 -4.17
C VAL A 86 -30.59 -32.19 -5.35
N ARG A 87 -31.72 -31.49 -5.19
CA ARG A 87 -32.36 -30.70 -6.24
C ARG A 87 -31.46 -29.59 -6.80
N LYS A 88 -30.63 -28.98 -5.95
CA LYS A 88 -29.67 -27.93 -6.33
C LYS A 88 -28.31 -28.47 -6.79
N GLY A 89 -28.12 -29.79 -6.85
CA GLY A 89 -26.87 -30.40 -7.28
C GLY A 89 -25.69 -30.09 -6.35
N LYS A 90 -25.93 -29.95 -5.04
CA LYS A 90 -24.87 -29.66 -4.07
C LYS A 90 -23.93 -30.86 -3.89
N ARG A 91 -22.68 -30.57 -3.55
CA ARG A 91 -21.74 -31.60 -3.06
C ARG A 91 -22.21 -32.04 -1.68
N ARG A 92 -22.57 -33.32 -1.54
CA ARG A 92 -23.19 -33.88 -0.32
C ARG A 92 -22.20 -34.81 0.37
N PHE A 93 -21.92 -34.57 1.65
CA PHE A 93 -21.13 -35.47 2.50
C PHE A 93 -22.00 -35.95 3.65
N ILE A 94 -22.24 -37.27 3.70
CA ILE A 94 -23.22 -37.88 4.59
C ILE A 94 -22.51 -38.78 5.60
N PHE A 95 -22.78 -38.52 6.88
CA PHE A 95 -22.22 -39.26 8.01
C PHE A 95 -23.35 -39.91 8.81
N ILE A 96 -23.20 -41.20 9.11
CA ILE A 96 -24.25 -41.99 9.78
C ILE A 96 -23.67 -42.64 11.02
N LEU A 97 -24.27 -42.37 12.19
CA LEU A 97 -23.99 -43.11 13.41
C LEU A 97 -24.71 -44.47 13.32
N PRO A 98 -24.01 -45.62 13.39
CA PRO A 98 -24.62 -46.95 13.33
C PRO A 98 -25.64 -47.20 14.46
N GLN A 99 -26.65 -48.04 14.15
CA GLN A 99 -27.79 -48.29 15.04
C GLN A 99 -27.40 -48.87 16.41
N ASP A 100 -26.37 -49.71 16.45
CA ASP A 100 -25.82 -50.30 17.68
C ASP A 100 -25.17 -49.28 18.61
N GLN A 101 -24.90 -48.06 18.13
CA GLN A 101 -24.33 -46.97 18.90
C GLN A 101 -25.36 -45.92 19.32
N TRP A 102 -26.62 -46.08 18.93
CA TRP A 102 -27.67 -45.14 19.31
C TRP A 102 -27.97 -45.22 20.79
N LYS A 103 -28.03 -44.07 21.46
CA LYS A 103 -28.51 -43.99 22.84
C LYS A 103 -30.02 -44.28 22.87
N PRO A 104 -30.51 -45.32 23.58
CA PRO A 104 -31.92 -45.72 23.53
C PRO A 104 -32.91 -44.61 23.91
N ILE A 105 -32.52 -43.73 24.85
CA ILE A 105 -33.31 -42.58 25.31
C ILE A 105 -33.60 -41.55 24.21
N HIS A 106 -32.87 -41.60 23.10
CA HIS A 106 -33.01 -40.68 21.98
C HIS A 106 -33.61 -41.34 20.73
N SER A 107 -33.88 -42.64 20.72
CA SER A 107 -34.45 -43.34 19.56
C SER A 107 -35.96 -43.11 19.43
N ASP A 108 -36.44 -42.69 18.26
CA ASP A 108 -37.86 -42.47 18.00
C ASP A 108 -38.68 -43.77 18.14
N ALA A 109 -38.09 -44.92 17.79
CA ALA A 109 -38.71 -46.24 17.95
C ALA A 109 -38.91 -46.62 19.44
N VAL A 110 -37.96 -46.24 20.30
CA VAL A 110 -38.04 -46.51 21.75
C VAL A 110 -39.01 -45.55 22.43
N LYS A 111 -39.24 -44.37 21.86
CA LYS A 111 -40.25 -43.39 22.30
C LYS A 111 -41.66 -43.67 21.75
N GLY A 112 -41.84 -44.75 20.98
CA GLY A 112 -43.15 -45.17 20.44
C GLY A 112 -43.58 -44.45 19.15
N ASP A 113 -42.73 -43.65 18.52
CA ASP A 113 -43.00 -43.03 17.22
C ASP A 113 -42.50 -43.95 16.08
N PHE A 114 -43.25 -45.04 15.87
CA PHE A 114 -42.93 -46.06 14.87
C PHE A 114 -42.96 -45.53 13.43
N ASP A 115 -43.77 -44.50 13.16
CA ASP A 115 -43.84 -43.88 11.83
C ASP A 115 -42.59 -43.08 11.52
N SER A 116 -42.10 -42.26 12.46
CA SER A 116 -40.81 -41.57 12.32
C SER A 116 -39.65 -42.56 12.20
N ALA A 117 -39.66 -43.64 12.99
CA ALA A 117 -38.64 -44.69 12.88
C ALA A 117 -38.66 -45.39 11.51
N LYS A 118 -39.84 -45.64 10.95
CA LYS A 118 -40.00 -46.23 9.62
C LYS A 118 -39.46 -45.30 8.52
N GLN A 119 -39.79 -44.01 8.58
CA GLN A 119 -39.29 -43.00 7.62
C GLN A 119 -37.79 -42.81 7.73
N LEU A 120 -37.24 -42.74 8.95
CA LEU A 120 -35.80 -42.69 9.18
C LEU A 120 -35.09 -43.91 8.59
N ASN A 121 -35.59 -45.12 8.81
CA ASN A 121 -34.99 -46.33 8.24
C ASN A 121 -35.04 -46.35 6.70
N ALA A 122 -36.11 -45.82 6.11
CA ALA A 122 -36.21 -45.67 4.66
C ALA A 122 -35.16 -44.67 4.14
N LEU A 123 -35.01 -43.52 4.79
CA LEU A 123 -34.02 -42.51 4.44
C LEU A 123 -32.59 -43.04 4.63
N LEU A 124 -32.27 -43.68 5.75
CA LEU A 124 -30.95 -44.28 5.99
C LEU A 124 -30.60 -45.33 4.93
N LYS A 125 -31.56 -46.18 4.55
CA LYS A 125 -31.37 -47.16 3.48
C LYS A 125 -31.10 -46.49 2.14
N GLU A 126 -31.77 -45.38 1.84
CA GLU A 126 -31.52 -44.60 0.64
C GLU A 126 -30.12 -43.96 0.66
N LEU A 127 -29.73 -43.31 1.75
CA LEU A 127 -28.40 -42.69 1.91
C LEU A 127 -27.26 -43.72 1.80
N GLN A 128 -27.53 -44.98 2.14
CA GLN A 128 -26.58 -46.09 2.09
C GLN A 128 -26.58 -46.86 0.76
N ASP A 129 -27.48 -46.54 -0.18
CA ASP A 129 -27.62 -47.31 -1.43
C ASP A 129 -26.49 -47.07 -2.45
N GLY A 130 -25.68 -46.03 -2.23
CA GLY A 130 -24.46 -45.73 -2.96
C GLY A 130 -24.66 -45.18 -4.37
N LYS A 131 -25.88 -44.84 -4.78
CA LYS A 131 -26.16 -44.38 -6.16
C LYS A 131 -25.71 -42.95 -6.43
N ASP A 132 -25.90 -42.06 -5.46
CA ASP A 132 -25.70 -40.61 -5.63
C ASP A 132 -24.49 -40.05 -4.86
N HIS A 133 -24.06 -40.75 -3.80
CA HIS A 133 -22.95 -40.38 -2.93
C HIS A 133 -22.53 -41.58 -2.08
N THR A 134 -21.33 -41.53 -1.51
CA THR A 134 -20.86 -42.53 -0.53
C THR A 134 -21.03 -41.98 0.88
N CYS A 135 -21.78 -42.68 1.73
CA CYS A 135 -21.89 -42.34 3.16
C CYS A 135 -20.72 -42.92 3.97
N ALA A 136 -20.31 -42.23 5.04
CA ALA A 136 -19.33 -42.72 6.00
C ALA A 136 -20.01 -43.05 7.34
N LEU A 137 -19.68 -44.22 7.91
CA LEU A 137 -20.10 -44.56 9.27
C LEU A 137 -19.20 -43.83 10.27
N ILE A 138 -19.76 -43.38 11.40
CA ILE A 138 -19.01 -42.70 12.48
C ILE A 138 -19.18 -43.44 13.82
N ASP A 139 -18.20 -43.34 14.72
CA ASP A 139 -18.25 -43.98 16.05
C ASP A 139 -18.16 -43.01 17.24
N GLY A 140 -18.06 -41.71 16.97
CA GLY A 140 -18.02 -40.67 18.00
C GLY A 140 -17.78 -39.26 17.45
N PRO A 141 -17.86 -38.21 18.28
CA PRO A 141 -17.66 -36.82 17.84
C PRO A 141 -16.27 -36.56 17.26
N THR A 142 -15.21 -37.16 17.84
CA THR A 142 -13.83 -37.02 17.36
C THR A 142 -13.63 -37.69 16.00
N ASP A 143 -14.21 -38.88 15.83
CA ASP A 143 -14.17 -39.62 14.56
C ASP A 143 -14.95 -38.89 13.46
N LEU A 144 -16.11 -38.31 13.78
CA LEU A 144 -16.84 -37.42 12.88
C LEU A 144 -15.98 -36.21 12.45
N ALA A 145 -15.34 -35.51 13.40
CA ALA A 145 -14.48 -34.37 13.09
C ALA A 145 -13.31 -34.76 12.16
N LEU A 146 -12.69 -35.92 12.42
CA LEU A 146 -11.63 -36.46 11.58
C LEU A 146 -12.14 -36.77 10.17
N LYS A 147 -13.26 -37.50 10.06
CA LYS A 147 -13.85 -37.89 8.78
C LYS A 147 -14.35 -36.70 7.97
N ILE A 148 -14.88 -35.65 8.61
CA ILE A 148 -15.18 -34.37 7.96
C ILE A 148 -13.92 -33.76 7.36
N THR A 149 -12.84 -33.70 8.15
CA THR A 149 -11.56 -33.12 7.71
C THR A 149 -10.93 -33.92 6.56
N GLN A 150 -11.13 -35.24 6.52
CA GLN A 150 -10.65 -36.12 5.46
C GLN A 150 -11.52 -36.07 4.19
N ALA A 151 -12.84 -35.97 4.35
CA ALA A 151 -13.79 -36.08 3.24
C ALA A 151 -13.97 -34.75 2.49
N LEU A 152 -14.03 -33.62 3.20
CA LEU A 152 -14.12 -32.32 2.55
C LEU A 152 -12.73 -31.97 2.00
N PRO A 153 -12.62 -31.47 0.76
CA PRO A 153 -11.37 -30.85 0.35
C PRO A 153 -11.05 -29.73 1.36
N PRO A 154 -9.77 -29.38 1.57
CA PRO A 154 -9.46 -28.16 2.31
C PRO A 154 -10.32 -27.04 1.72
N ALA A 155 -10.94 -26.22 2.57
CA ALA A 155 -11.70 -25.09 2.06
C ALA A 155 -10.80 -24.38 1.07
N VAL A 156 -11.37 -23.98 -0.07
CA VAL A 156 -10.67 -23.06 -0.94
C VAL A 156 -10.65 -21.77 -0.14
N SER A 157 -9.68 -21.61 0.77
CA SER A 157 -9.17 -20.28 1.02
C SER A 157 -9.12 -19.63 -0.35
N GLY A 158 -9.60 -18.41 -0.50
CA GLY A 158 -9.05 -17.58 -1.56
C GLY A 158 -7.56 -17.43 -1.28
N ALA A 159 -6.80 -18.51 -1.51
CA ALA A 159 -5.44 -18.87 -1.11
C ALA A 159 -5.28 -20.37 -1.44
N GLY A 160 -5.42 -20.76 -2.71
CA GLY A 160 -4.21 -20.94 -3.49
C GLY A 160 -4.34 -20.48 -4.93
N MET A 161 -4.47 -19.16 -5.11
CA MET A 161 -3.66 -18.43 -6.10
C MET A 161 -3.60 -16.92 -5.85
N PHE A 162 -3.97 -16.47 -4.67
CA PHE A 162 -3.34 -15.28 -4.10
C PHE A 162 -2.77 -15.73 -2.76
N ARG A 163 -1.44 -15.97 -2.68
CA ARG A 163 -0.71 -15.19 -1.67
C ARG A 163 -1.26 -13.78 -1.90
N GLU A 164 -1.76 -13.06 -0.89
CA GLU A 164 -1.75 -11.61 -1.07
C GLU A 164 -0.35 -11.34 -1.62
N PRO A 165 -0.25 -10.88 -2.88
CA PRO A 165 1.05 -10.74 -3.50
C PRO A 165 1.83 -9.92 -2.48
N PRO A 166 3.06 -10.36 -2.12
CA PRO A 166 3.80 -9.73 -1.04
C PRO A 166 3.63 -8.22 -1.21
N PRO A 167 3.24 -7.50 -0.15
CA PRO A 167 2.83 -6.11 -0.28
C PRO A 167 3.87 -5.41 -1.11
N HIS A 168 3.43 -4.59 -2.06
CA HIS A 168 4.31 -3.94 -3.01
C HIS A 168 5.49 -3.31 -2.24
N ALA A 169 6.72 -3.41 -2.73
CA ALA A 169 7.90 -2.97 -1.97
C ALA A 169 7.78 -1.51 -1.47
N SER A 170 7.07 -0.69 -2.24
CA SER A 170 6.72 0.71 -1.95
C SER A 170 5.34 0.92 -1.29
N GLN A 171 4.70 -0.10 -0.72
CA GLN A 171 3.38 0.00 -0.07
C GLN A 171 3.40 1.03 1.05
N LEU A 172 2.37 1.87 1.10
CA LEU A 172 2.14 2.81 2.19
C LEU A 172 1.39 2.11 3.34
N SER A 173 2.12 1.27 4.07
CA SER A 173 1.58 0.38 5.12
C SER A 173 1.13 1.08 6.40
N THR A 174 1.48 2.36 6.60
CA THR A 174 1.12 3.12 7.79
C THR A 174 0.08 4.16 7.41
N GLY A 175 -1.13 4.12 7.98
CA GLY A 175 -2.16 5.11 7.63
C GLY A 175 -1.86 6.47 8.24
N LEU A 176 -1.57 6.52 9.54
CA LEU A 176 -1.16 7.75 10.22
C LEU A 176 0.15 7.58 10.97
N LEU A 177 1.15 8.41 10.65
CA LEU A 177 2.36 8.54 11.44
C LEU A 177 2.26 9.72 12.41
N ILE A 178 2.37 9.45 13.70
CA ILE A 178 2.41 10.47 14.75
C ILE A 178 3.87 10.74 15.09
N VAL A 179 4.32 11.95 14.84
CA VAL A 179 5.69 12.39 15.12
C VAL A 179 5.68 13.31 16.33
N GLY A 180 6.51 13.04 17.34
CA GLY A 180 6.70 13.92 18.49
C GLY A 180 8.16 14.27 18.72
N VAL A 181 8.42 15.21 19.63
CA VAL A 181 9.78 15.59 20.01
C VAL A 181 10.29 14.64 21.10
N ARG A 182 11.45 14.03 20.85
CA ARG A 182 12.10 13.09 21.76
C ARG A 182 12.53 13.79 23.05
N GLY A 183 12.09 13.33 24.22
CA GLY A 183 12.31 13.87 25.55
C GLY A 183 11.19 14.81 26.00
N SER A 184 10.08 14.84 25.26
CA SER A 184 8.98 15.79 25.51
C SER A 184 7.62 15.17 25.22
N ASP A 185 7.48 14.48 24.09
CA ASP A 185 6.17 14.06 23.59
C ASP A 185 5.96 12.54 23.57
N GLU A 186 6.93 11.72 24.00
CA GLU A 186 6.88 10.25 23.89
C GLU A 186 5.60 9.62 24.39
N THR A 187 5.24 9.92 25.63
CA THR A 187 4.08 9.33 26.30
C THR A 187 2.80 9.74 25.59
N ALA A 188 2.73 10.98 25.08
CA ALA A 188 1.57 11.48 24.35
C ALA A 188 1.45 10.80 22.98
N VAL A 189 2.56 10.69 22.24
CA VAL A 189 2.61 9.98 20.94
C VAL A 189 2.12 8.54 21.09
N GLU A 190 2.67 7.80 22.06
CA GLU A 190 2.34 6.40 22.28
C GLU A 190 0.87 6.22 22.69
N ARG A 191 0.36 7.10 23.55
CA ARG A 191 -1.02 7.03 24.02
C ARG A 191 -2.04 7.36 22.94
N VAL A 192 -1.80 8.40 22.13
CA VAL A 192 -2.65 8.69 20.97
C VAL A 192 -2.59 7.53 19.99
N ARG A 193 -1.39 7.04 19.62
CA ARG A 193 -1.21 5.90 18.69
C ARG A 193 -2.03 4.68 19.13
N ALA A 194 -1.94 4.30 20.40
CA ALA A 194 -2.60 3.11 20.93
C ALA A 194 -4.14 3.23 20.98
N SER A 195 -4.67 4.45 20.97
CA SER A 195 -6.10 4.73 21.13
C SER A 195 -6.82 5.00 19.79
N LEU A 196 -6.07 5.12 18.69
CA LEU A 196 -6.62 5.31 17.35
C LEU A 196 -7.21 4.00 16.77
N PRO A 197 -8.16 4.09 15.82
CA PRO A 197 -8.74 2.92 15.18
C PRO A 197 -7.69 2.03 14.50
N GLY A 198 -7.82 0.70 14.65
CA GLY A 198 -6.90 -0.25 14.02
C GLY A 198 -6.83 -0.14 12.49
N SER A 199 -7.91 0.32 11.84
CA SER A 199 -7.94 0.60 10.39
C SER A 199 -6.97 1.67 9.93
N TRP A 200 -6.52 2.56 10.84
CA TRP A 200 -5.55 3.60 10.52
C TRP A 200 -4.11 3.10 10.56
N GLN A 201 -3.87 1.89 11.10
CA GLN A 201 -2.52 1.31 11.19
C GLN A 201 -1.51 2.34 11.72
N ALA A 202 -1.87 3.01 12.82
CA ALA A 202 -1.13 4.16 13.31
C ALA A 202 0.26 3.74 13.82
N ALA A 203 1.27 4.58 13.54
CA ALA A 203 2.63 4.41 14.02
C ALA A 203 3.10 5.66 14.77
N GLY A 204 4.11 5.49 15.63
CA GLY A 204 4.76 6.58 16.36
C GLY A 204 6.21 6.72 15.93
N ALA A 205 6.67 7.96 15.77
CA ALA A 205 8.07 8.31 15.57
C ALA A 205 8.46 9.48 16.47
N LEU A 206 9.75 9.57 16.77
CA LEU A 206 10.32 10.62 17.60
C LEU A 206 11.45 11.30 16.85
N PHE A 207 11.57 12.59 17.07
CA PHE A 207 12.64 13.41 16.48
C PHE A 207 13.33 14.24 17.56
N ALA A 208 14.65 14.21 17.58
CA ALA A 208 15.51 15.05 18.39
C ALA A 208 16.14 16.16 17.52
N PRO A 209 15.89 17.46 17.79
CA PRO A 209 16.49 18.55 17.01
C PRO A 209 17.97 18.81 17.37
N GLU A 210 18.50 18.14 18.40
CA GLU A 210 19.90 18.27 18.81
C GLU A 210 20.85 17.78 17.71
N PRO A 211 21.94 18.52 17.37
CA PRO A 211 22.82 18.20 16.24
C PRO A 211 23.40 16.79 16.24
N VAL A 212 23.65 16.22 17.42
CA VAL A 212 24.21 14.86 17.59
C VAL A 212 23.24 13.77 17.11
N LEU A 213 21.93 14.00 17.23
CA LEU A 213 20.89 13.01 16.94
C LEU A 213 20.07 13.36 15.69
N ALA A 214 20.02 14.64 15.31
CA ALA A 214 19.12 15.13 14.28
C ALA A 214 19.28 14.42 12.92
N ALA A 215 20.51 14.12 12.50
CA ALA A 215 20.75 13.43 11.22
C ALA A 215 20.21 11.98 11.23
N ASP A 216 20.48 11.24 12.32
CA ASP A 216 20.04 9.85 12.48
C ASP A 216 18.52 9.75 12.67
N ASP A 217 17.94 10.60 13.52
CA ASP A 217 16.49 10.66 13.73
C ASP A 217 15.76 11.10 12.45
N ARG A 218 16.35 12.02 11.66
CA ARG A 218 15.81 12.41 10.33
C ARG A 218 15.81 11.22 9.36
N LEU A 219 16.88 10.43 9.31
CA LEU A 219 16.95 9.22 8.47
C LEU A 219 15.92 8.17 8.94
N ALA A 220 15.82 7.94 10.24
CA ALA A 220 14.85 7.01 10.82
C ALA A 220 13.41 7.45 10.53
N LEU A 221 13.13 8.75 10.63
CA LEU A 221 11.85 9.34 10.32
C LEU A 221 11.52 9.22 8.82
N ASP A 222 12.44 9.52 7.91
CA ASP A 222 12.23 9.37 6.46
C ASP A 222 11.87 7.91 6.09
N ARG A 223 12.53 6.93 6.71
CA ARG A 223 12.20 5.51 6.51
C ARG A 223 10.76 5.16 6.90
N GLN A 224 10.19 5.85 7.88
CA GLN A 224 8.78 5.69 8.24
C GLN A 224 7.86 6.49 7.30
N LEU A 225 8.19 7.76 7.04
CA LEU A 225 7.40 8.64 6.16
C LEU A 225 7.18 8.05 4.76
N VAL A 226 8.18 7.38 4.20
CA VAL A 226 8.07 6.71 2.89
C VAL A 226 7.00 5.62 2.87
N ARG A 227 6.64 5.05 4.03
CA ARG A 227 5.58 4.05 4.20
C ARG A 227 4.29 4.62 4.76
N SER A 228 4.25 5.91 5.05
CA SER A 228 3.09 6.58 5.64
C SER A 228 2.18 7.16 4.58
N ARG A 229 0.88 7.15 4.83
CA ARG A 229 -0.15 7.80 4.00
C ARG A 229 -0.33 9.25 4.45
N CYS A 230 -0.53 9.45 5.75
CA CYS A 230 -0.61 10.76 6.40
C CYS A 230 0.41 10.88 7.54
N ALA A 231 0.75 12.11 7.93
CA ALA A 231 1.52 12.37 9.15
C ALA A 231 0.92 13.53 9.96
N VAL A 232 1.03 13.41 11.27
CA VAL A 232 0.71 14.45 12.24
C VAL A 232 1.92 14.73 13.11
N LEU A 233 2.17 16.00 13.39
CA LEU A 233 3.16 16.46 14.37
C LEU A 233 2.43 16.73 15.70
N LEU A 234 2.73 15.95 16.73
CA LEU A 234 2.22 16.19 18.09
C LEU A 234 3.17 17.13 18.82
N LEU A 235 2.64 18.24 19.34
CA LEU A 235 3.44 19.26 20.03
C LEU A 235 2.87 19.58 21.40
N SER A 236 3.72 19.44 22.41
CA SER A 236 3.58 20.10 23.71
C SER A 236 4.36 21.43 23.76
N PRO A 237 4.14 22.30 24.76
CA PRO A 237 4.93 23.52 24.94
C PRO A 237 6.45 23.26 25.02
N THR A 238 6.85 22.16 25.69
CA THR A 238 8.26 21.79 25.81
C THR A 238 8.83 21.29 24.48
N GLY A 239 8.08 20.49 23.72
CA GLY A 239 8.46 20.05 22.38
C GLY A 239 8.64 21.23 21.42
N LEU A 240 7.69 22.18 21.43
CA LEU A 240 7.76 23.39 20.61
C LEU A 240 8.99 24.25 20.93
N SER A 241 9.24 24.53 22.22
CA SER A 241 10.42 25.31 22.66
C SER A 241 11.71 24.69 22.14
N ARG A 242 11.85 23.37 22.28
CA ARG A 242 13.06 22.66 21.83
C ARG A 242 13.25 22.69 20.31
N LEU A 243 12.18 22.61 19.53
CA LEU A 243 12.28 22.79 18.08
C LEU A 243 12.70 24.23 17.73
N GLN A 244 12.23 25.24 18.44
CA GLN A 244 12.59 26.65 18.16
C GLN A 244 14.03 26.98 18.55
N GLU A 245 14.56 26.36 19.60
CA GLU A 245 15.93 26.61 20.10
C GLU A 245 17.03 26.04 19.20
N HIS A 246 16.70 25.13 18.29
CA HIS A 246 17.66 24.38 17.50
C HIS A 246 17.49 24.61 15.99
N ALA A 247 18.59 24.80 15.28
CA ALA A 247 18.59 25.07 13.83
C ALA A 247 17.91 23.98 12.99
N ALA A 248 17.91 22.71 13.46
CA ALA A 248 17.25 21.60 12.78
C ALA A 248 15.73 21.56 12.98
N GLY A 249 15.19 22.29 13.97
CA GLY A 249 13.79 22.20 14.34
C GLY A 249 12.81 22.63 13.23
N PRO A 250 12.99 23.78 12.55
CA PRO A 250 12.19 24.16 11.39
C PRO A 250 12.28 23.15 10.23
N GLY A 251 13.34 22.33 10.20
CA GLY A 251 13.51 21.27 9.21
C GLY A 251 12.50 20.13 9.34
N LEU A 252 11.97 19.87 10.54
CA LEU A 252 11.00 18.80 10.77
C LEU A 252 9.65 19.04 10.06
N PRO A 253 8.91 20.14 10.30
CA PRO A 253 7.64 20.39 9.61
C PRO A 253 7.83 20.55 8.10
N ARG A 254 8.98 21.10 7.65
CA ARG A 254 9.35 21.15 6.22
C ARG A 254 9.49 19.75 5.63
N LEU A 255 10.20 18.85 6.30
CA LEU A 255 10.34 17.45 5.87
C LEU A 255 8.97 16.77 5.74
N LEU A 256 8.08 16.93 6.72
CA LEU A 256 6.72 16.35 6.67
C LEU A 256 5.93 16.90 5.48
N ALA A 257 5.89 18.22 5.34
CA ALA A 257 5.17 18.91 4.26
C ALA A 257 5.71 18.53 2.87
N GLU A 258 7.02 18.40 2.70
CA GLU A 258 7.63 18.08 1.41
C GLU A 258 7.45 16.61 1.03
N ARG A 259 7.63 15.68 1.98
CA ARG A 259 7.55 14.24 1.71
C ARG A 259 6.13 13.79 1.42
N LEU A 260 5.15 14.28 2.18
CA LEU A 260 3.75 13.84 2.06
C LEU A 260 2.88 14.82 1.28
N GLY A 261 3.35 16.04 1.00
CA GLY A 261 2.57 17.12 0.37
C GLY A 261 1.70 17.90 1.36
N SER A 262 1.46 17.34 2.55
CA SER A 262 0.71 17.94 3.64
C SER A 262 1.10 17.31 4.97
N TYR A 263 0.85 18.03 6.05
CA TYR A 263 0.89 17.48 7.40
C TYR A 263 -0.14 18.18 8.28
N ALA A 264 -0.53 17.54 9.36
CA ALA A 264 -1.41 18.11 10.37
C ALA A 264 -0.69 18.23 11.71
N VAL A 265 -1.27 18.98 12.66
CA VAL A 265 -0.69 19.18 13.99
C VAL A 265 -1.69 18.75 15.06
N LEU A 266 -1.21 17.98 16.05
CA LEU A 266 -1.94 17.70 17.28
C LEU A 266 -1.38 18.59 18.39
N LEU A 267 -2.23 19.44 18.94
CA LEU A 267 -1.86 20.42 19.95
C LEU A 267 -2.15 19.87 21.35
N ASN A 268 -1.11 19.73 22.16
CA ASN A 268 -1.19 19.32 23.56
C ASN A 268 -0.92 20.52 24.47
N GLY A 269 -1.96 21.27 24.86
CA GLY A 269 -1.82 22.47 25.69
C GLY A 269 -1.27 23.69 24.93
N LEU A 270 -1.43 23.70 23.61
CA LEU A 270 -1.07 24.79 22.71
C LEU A 270 -2.29 25.23 21.89
N THR A 271 -2.19 26.41 21.30
CA THR A 271 -3.15 26.94 20.34
C THR A 271 -2.50 27.07 18.96
N PRO A 272 -3.28 27.13 17.87
CA PRO A 272 -2.71 27.33 16.53
C PRO A 272 -1.87 28.62 16.41
N ALA A 273 -2.15 29.63 17.23
CA ALA A 273 -1.42 30.90 17.24
C ALA A 273 0.00 30.79 17.82
N ASP A 274 0.29 29.71 18.56
CA ASP A 274 1.63 29.45 19.12
C ASP A 274 2.59 28.86 18.07
N LEU A 275 2.08 28.39 16.92
CA LEU A 275 2.90 27.82 15.87
C LEU A 275 3.71 28.90 15.13
N PRO A 276 5.01 28.66 14.84
CA PRO A 276 5.84 29.65 14.15
C PRO A 276 5.35 29.97 12.74
N ALA A 277 5.36 31.26 12.37
CA ALA A 277 4.85 31.73 11.09
C ALA A 277 5.73 31.34 9.88
N ASP A 278 7.00 31.01 10.11
CA ASP A 278 7.96 30.58 9.09
C ASP A 278 7.89 29.08 8.77
N TRP A 279 7.06 28.34 9.51
CA TRP A 279 6.77 26.94 9.23
C TRP A 279 5.79 26.82 8.05
N PRO A 280 5.88 25.75 7.25
CA PRO A 280 4.82 25.44 6.29
C PRO A 280 3.48 25.35 7.02
N ALA A 281 2.43 25.97 6.51
CA ALA A 281 1.12 25.91 7.18
C ALA A 281 0.60 24.47 7.24
N PRO A 282 0.19 23.96 8.42
CA PRO A 282 -0.43 22.65 8.51
C PRO A 282 -1.80 22.67 7.84
N VAL A 283 -2.19 21.55 7.22
CA VAL A 283 -3.49 21.46 6.53
C VAL A 283 -4.67 21.42 7.51
N SER A 284 -4.43 20.95 8.74
CA SER A 284 -5.40 21.00 9.84
C SER A 284 -4.68 20.94 11.19
N THR A 285 -5.34 21.47 12.22
CA THR A 285 -4.87 21.41 13.61
C THR A 285 -5.96 20.84 14.49
N HIS A 286 -5.61 19.93 15.41
CA HIS A 286 -6.56 19.28 16.31
C HIS A 286 -6.08 19.40 17.75
N GLN A 287 -6.98 19.72 18.67
CA GLN A 287 -6.69 19.72 20.10
C GLN A 287 -6.72 18.28 20.62
N VAL A 288 -5.75 17.92 21.47
CA VAL A 288 -5.69 16.61 22.15
C VAL A 288 -5.29 16.74 23.62
N GLY A 289 -5.04 17.95 24.10
CA GLY A 289 -4.49 18.21 25.43
C GLY A 289 -5.45 17.85 26.57
N ALA A 290 -6.75 18.12 26.45
CA ALA A 290 -7.71 17.78 27.49
C ALA A 290 -7.85 16.25 27.61
N TRP A 291 -7.94 15.55 26.49
CA TRP A 291 -8.00 14.07 26.50
C TRP A 291 -6.70 13.44 27.04
N LEU A 292 -5.55 14.01 26.69
CA LEU A 292 -4.27 13.58 27.27
C LEU A 292 -4.22 13.81 28.79
N ALA A 293 -4.79 14.91 29.31
CA ALA A 293 -4.85 15.17 30.75
C ALA A 293 -5.77 14.20 31.52
N GLU A 294 -6.86 13.72 30.91
CA GLU A 294 -7.84 12.82 31.55
C GLU A 294 -7.29 11.43 31.92
N GLY A 295 -6.16 11.00 31.34
CA GLY A 295 -5.56 9.69 31.67
C GLY A 295 -6.25 8.44 31.11
N GLY A 296 -7.46 8.55 30.54
CA GLY A 296 -8.22 7.44 29.97
C GLY A 296 -7.68 6.89 28.62
N GLN A 297 -8.00 5.62 28.32
CA GLN A 297 -7.68 4.95 27.03
C GLN A 297 -8.90 4.89 26.08
N THR A 298 -10.04 5.42 26.52
CA THR A 298 -11.26 5.41 25.73
C THR A 298 -11.24 6.52 24.68
N LEU A 299 -11.76 6.21 23.49
CA LEU A 299 -11.93 7.15 22.40
C LEU A 299 -13.12 8.08 22.72
N THR A 300 -12.83 9.20 23.39
CA THR A 300 -13.82 10.18 23.87
C THR A 300 -13.35 11.60 23.61
N GLY A 301 -14.29 12.56 23.66
CA GLY A 301 -13.98 14.00 23.57
C GLY A 301 -13.15 14.37 22.34
N GLU A 302 -12.05 15.08 22.58
CA GLU A 302 -11.10 15.53 21.56
C GLU A 302 -10.59 14.41 20.64
N LEU A 303 -10.28 13.23 21.19
CA LEU A 303 -9.77 12.12 20.38
C LEU A 303 -10.86 11.54 19.47
N SER A 304 -12.11 11.50 19.93
CA SER A 304 -13.24 11.09 19.09
C SER A 304 -13.49 12.09 17.95
N ALA A 305 -13.36 13.40 18.22
CA ALA A 305 -13.47 14.43 17.21
C ALA A 305 -12.36 14.31 16.16
N LEU A 306 -11.10 14.11 16.59
CA LEU A 306 -9.97 13.84 15.67
C LEU A 306 -10.29 12.69 14.71
N VAL A 307 -10.82 11.57 15.22
CA VAL A 307 -11.11 10.38 14.40
C VAL A 307 -12.25 10.62 13.41
N GLN A 308 -13.22 11.45 13.76
CA GLN A 308 -14.32 11.82 12.88
C GLN A 308 -13.90 12.84 11.81
N ASP A 309 -13.13 13.85 12.22
CA ASP A 309 -12.84 15.03 11.39
C ASP A 309 -11.61 14.83 10.49
N PHE A 310 -10.59 14.11 10.98
CA PHE A 310 -9.32 13.99 10.27
C PHE A 310 -9.48 13.48 8.83
N PRO A 311 -10.23 12.39 8.54
CA PRO A 311 -10.34 11.86 7.18
C PRO A 311 -11.09 12.80 6.21
N VAL A 312 -11.88 13.74 6.71
CA VAL A 312 -12.79 14.58 5.89
C VAL A 312 -12.35 16.03 5.78
N VAL A 313 -11.42 16.51 6.63
CA VAL A 313 -10.97 17.91 6.64
C VAL A 313 -10.11 18.28 5.44
N ALA A 314 -9.45 17.31 4.80
CA ALA A 314 -8.59 17.53 3.64
C ALA A 314 -8.53 16.29 2.75
N CYS A 315 -8.47 16.50 1.43
CA CYS A 315 -8.37 15.40 0.46
C CYS A 315 -7.16 14.49 0.72
N ALA A 316 -6.03 15.05 1.16
CA ALA A 316 -4.84 14.27 1.51
C ALA A 316 -5.02 13.36 2.74
N HIS A 317 -6.05 13.58 3.56
CA HIS A 317 -6.35 12.76 4.74
C HIS A 317 -7.33 11.62 4.47
N GLU A 318 -8.09 11.68 3.38
CA GLU A 318 -8.99 10.59 2.96
C GLU A 318 -8.21 9.26 2.83
N ASP A 319 -6.92 9.36 2.47
CA ASP A 319 -6.00 8.25 2.33
C ASP A 319 -5.67 7.51 3.64
N VAL A 320 -5.97 8.07 4.82
CA VAL A 320 -5.61 7.49 6.13
C VAL A 320 -6.19 6.07 6.34
N THR A 321 -7.26 5.72 5.62
CA THR A 321 -7.84 4.35 5.62
C THR A 321 -7.64 3.57 4.33
N ASN A 322 -7.12 4.19 3.25
CA ASN A 322 -6.89 3.53 1.96
C ASN A 322 -5.63 2.65 1.99
N PRO A 323 -5.74 1.31 2.00
CA PRO A 323 -4.58 0.44 2.08
C PRO A 323 -3.92 0.23 0.71
N ARG A 324 -4.49 0.74 -0.40
CA ARG A 324 -4.06 0.44 -1.77
C ARG A 324 -3.20 1.53 -2.40
N LEU A 325 -2.24 2.05 -1.64
CA LEU A 325 -1.35 3.12 -2.09
C LEU A 325 0.11 2.67 -2.07
N VAL A 326 0.84 3.07 -3.11
CA VAL A 326 2.30 2.90 -3.21
C VAL A 326 2.98 4.25 -3.40
N GLY A 327 4.12 4.45 -2.73
CA GLY A 327 4.90 5.68 -2.81
C GLY A 327 5.93 5.64 -3.94
N LEU A 328 5.90 6.61 -4.85
CA LEU A 328 6.97 6.84 -5.83
C LEU A 328 7.80 8.06 -5.42
N ALA A 329 9.06 7.83 -5.06
CA ALA A 329 10.00 8.90 -4.82
C ALA A 329 10.37 9.62 -6.12
N TRP A 330 10.37 10.95 -6.11
CA TRP A 330 10.80 11.74 -7.24
C TRP A 330 11.54 13.00 -6.83
N THR A 331 12.41 13.47 -7.72
CA THR A 331 13.15 14.72 -7.57
C THR A 331 13.34 15.39 -8.92
N VAL A 332 13.74 16.65 -8.91
CA VAL A 332 14.03 17.42 -10.12
C VAL A 332 15.32 18.22 -9.94
N LEU A 333 16.23 18.04 -10.88
CA LEU A 333 17.40 18.91 -11.03
C LEU A 333 17.01 20.01 -12.01
N ALA A 334 16.58 21.13 -11.46
CA ALA A 334 16.27 22.36 -12.19
C ALA A 334 16.61 23.56 -11.32
N MET A 335 17.04 24.67 -11.90
CA MET A 335 17.30 25.92 -11.19
C MET A 335 16.06 26.39 -10.44
N ARG A 336 16.27 27.18 -9.38
CA ARG A 336 15.24 28.06 -8.84
C ARG A 336 15.25 29.40 -9.60
N ALA A 337 14.19 30.18 -9.44
CA ALA A 337 14.07 31.50 -10.07
C ALA A 337 15.23 32.44 -9.73
N ASP A 338 15.71 32.43 -8.47
CA ASP A 338 16.86 33.23 -8.03
C ASP A 338 18.17 32.79 -8.71
N GLU A 339 18.40 31.48 -8.81
CA GLU A 339 19.57 30.90 -9.48
C GLU A 339 19.57 31.21 -10.98
N ALA A 340 18.43 31.05 -11.65
CA ALA A 340 18.27 31.36 -13.07
C ALA A 340 18.46 32.86 -13.35
N GLN A 341 17.94 33.73 -12.48
CA GLN A 341 18.13 35.17 -12.58
C GLN A 341 19.59 35.57 -12.40
N ALA A 342 20.27 35.01 -11.39
CA ALA A 342 21.69 35.26 -11.15
C ALA A 342 22.54 34.84 -12.36
N LEU A 343 22.27 33.66 -12.91
CA LEU A 343 22.96 33.13 -14.09
C LEU A 343 22.71 33.99 -15.34
N SER A 344 21.47 34.46 -15.55
CA SER A 344 21.15 35.36 -16.66
C SER A 344 21.83 36.73 -16.53
N GLN A 345 22.06 37.22 -15.31
CA GLN A 345 22.73 38.50 -15.06
C GLN A 345 24.26 38.38 -15.17
N ASN A 346 24.83 37.21 -14.85
CA ASN A 346 26.26 36.96 -14.94
C ASN A 346 26.60 35.63 -15.66
N PRO A 347 26.44 35.54 -17.00
CA PRO A 347 26.79 34.35 -17.76
C PRO A 347 28.25 33.91 -17.67
N GLU A 348 29.19 34.84 -17.42
CA GLU A 348 30.63 34.53 -17.33
C GLU A 348 30.94 33.53 -16.21
N MET A 349 30.08 33.41 -15.18
CA MET A 349 30.27 32.41 -14.12
C MET A 349 30.34 30.97 -14.65
N VAL A 350 29.67 30.67 -15.78
CA VAL A 350 29.76 29.35 -16.45
C VAL A 350 31.17 29.12 -16.98
N LYS A 351 31.80 30.16 -17.54
CA LYS A 351 33.14 30.08 -18.10
C LYS A 351 34.18 29.93 -17.00
N ASP A 352 34.03 30.70 -15.93
CA ASP A 352 34.96 30.74 -14.81
C ASP A 352 35.02 29.39 -14.09
N GLU A 353 33.85 28.77 -13.87
CA GLU A 353 33.74 27.52 -13.11
C GLU A 353 33.76 26.26 -14.00
N LEU A 354 33.12 26.31 -15.18
CA LEU A 354 32.93 25.13 -16.06
C LEU A 354 33.73 25.20 -17.37
N GLY A 355 34.47 26.28 -17.60
CA GLY A 355 35.36 26.46 -18.74
C GLY A 355 34.69 26.99 -20.01
N LYS A 356 35.55 27.38 -20.98
CA LYS A 356 35.15 28.07 -22.22
C LYS A 356 34.13 27.29 -23.06
N ARG A 357 34.30 25.98 -23.22
CA ARG A 357 33.42 25.15 -24.06
C ARG A 357 31.99 25.11 -23.50
N SER A 358 31.85 25.00 -22.17
CA SER A 358 30.55 25.01 -21.48
C SER A 358 29.85 26.36 -21.62
N TYR A 359 30.61 27.45 -21.53
CA TYR A 359 30.10 28.81 -21.75
C TYR A 359 29.66 29.07 -23.19
N GLU A 360 30.46 28.67 -24.18
CA GLU A 360 30.10 28.78 -25.60
C GLU A 360 28.83 27.98 -25.92
N PHE A 361 28.71 26.78 -25.33
CA PHE A 361 27.51 25.98 -25.45
C PHE A 361 26.30 26.65 -24.78
N PHE A 362 26.43 27.13 -23.54
CA PHE A 362 25.39 27.84 -22.79
C PHE A 362 24.87 29.08 -23.54
N THR A 363 25.78 29.93 -24.01
CA THR A 363 25.44 31.16 -24.75
C THR A 363 24.77 30.84 -26.08
N SER A 364 25.26 29.84 -26.81
CA SER A 364 24.63 29.36 -28.03
C SER A 364 23.22 28.80 -27.78
N LEU A 365 23.04 28.03 -26.71
CA LEU A 365 21.76 27.43 -26.34
C LEU A 365 20.73 28.49 -25.94
N THR A 366 21.10 29.42 -25.06
CA THR A 366 20.22 30.49 -24.59
C THR A 366 19.88 31.51 -25.67
N ALA A 367 20.76 31.75 -26.65
CA ALA A 367 20.48 32.59 -27.81
C ALA A 367 19.43 31.98 -28.77
N ARG A 368 19.28 30.66 -28.78
CA ARG A 368 18.33 29.92 -29.63
C ARG A 368 16.96 29.74 -28.98
N LEU A 369 16.83 29.98 -27.68
CA LEU A 369 15.53 29.95 -27.01
C LEU A 369 14.67 31.15 -27.49
N PRO A 370 13.36 30.95 -27.74
CA PRO A 370 12.48 32.04 -28.15
C PRO A 370 12.53 33.17 -27.13
N ALA A 371 12.99 34.35 -27.57
CA ALA A 371 13.25 35.56 -26.78
C ALA A 371 14.30 35.41 -25.66
N SER A 372 15.52 35.92 -25.93
CA SER A 372 16.59 36.10 -24.95
C SER A 372 16.07 36.73 -23.66
N GLY A 373 16.12 35.99 -22.54
CA GLY A 373 15.66 36.42 -21.21
C GLY A 373 14.30 35.86 -20.75
N GLN A 374 13.48 35.28 -21.64
CA GLN A 374 12.21 34.63 -21.23
C GLN A 374 12.42 33.27 -20.56
N TRP A 375 13.57 32.61 -20.79
CA TRP A 375 13.82 31.29 -20.19
C TRP A 375 13.92 31.34 -18.66
N VAL A 376 14.29 32.48 -18.06
CA VAL A 376 14.34 32.68 -16.60
C VAL A 376 12.94 32.54 -15.97
N THR A 377 11.89 32.93 -16.69
CA THR A 377 10.51 32.88 -16.17
C THR A 377 9.95 31.46 -16.14
N GLN A 378 10.68 30.47 -16.68
CA GLN A 378 10.32 29.07 -16.59
C GLN A 378 10.59 28.49 -15.20
N TYR A 379 11.37 29.15 -14.34
CA TYR A 379 11.67 28.65 -13.00
C TYR A 379 10.83 29.35 -11.93
N GLY A 380 10.41 28.60 -10.92
CA GLY A 380 9.69 29.13 -9.76
C GLY A 380 10.57 29.20 -8.51
N GLU A 381 9.95 29.55 -7.38
CA GLU A 381 10.62 29.61 -6.08
C GLU A 381 11.20 28.25 -5.69
N ARG A 382 10.51 27.15 -6.01
CA ARG A 382 10.99 25.79 -5.76
C ARG A 382 11.37 25.12 -7.07
N ARG A 383 12.32 24.19 -7.04
CA ARG A 383 12.77 23.44 -8.24
C ARG A 383 11.64 22.67 -8.93
N ARG A 384 10.66 22.16 -8.16
CA ARG A 384 9.45 21.49 -8.68
C ARG A 384 8.46 22.40 -9.39
N ASP A 385 8.61 23.71 -9.23
CA ASP A 385 7.78 24.71 -9.90
C ASP A 385 8.31 25.04 -11.29
N TRP A 386 9.43 24.44 -11.72
CA TRP A 386 9.97 24.56 -13.07
C TRP A 386 8.95 24.17 -14.14
N GLN A 387 8.82 25.01 -15.18
CA GLN A 387 7.81 24.95 -16.24
C GLN A 387 8.47 24.72 -17.61
N PRO A 388 8.95 23.50 -17.91
CA PRO A 388 9.73 23.23 -19.13
C PRO A 388 8.98 23.50 -20.44
N PHE A 389 7.63 23.49 -20.41
CA PHE A 389 6.80 23.61 -21.61
C PHE A 389 5.82 24.80 -21.55
N GLY A 390 5.93 25.69 -20.56
CA GLY A 390 5.05 26.85 -20.39
C GLY A 390 3.58 26.54 -20.08
N MET A 391 3.23 25.28 -19.80
CA MET A 391 1.86 24.82 -19.54
C MET A 391 1.70 24.30 -18.10
N GLY A 392 2.24 25.02 -17.13
CA GLY A 392 2.33 24.61 -15.73
C GLY A 392 3.63 23.89 -15.38
N SER A 393 3.81 23.63 -14.09
CA SER A 393 5.06 23.09 -13.56
C SER A 393 5.25 21.60 -13.83
N VAL A 394 6.47 21.13 -13.62
CA VAL A 394 6.83 19.72 -13.66
C VAL A 394 6.05 18.94 -12.59
N GLN A 395 5.77 19.55 -11.43
CA GLN A 395 4.87 18.96 -10.44
C GLN A 395 3.47 18.72 -11.03
N THR A 396 2.86 19.75 -11.64
CA THR A 396 1.53 19.59 -12.27
C THR A 396 1.54 18.53 -13.38
N LEU A 397 2.61 18.46 -14.17
CA LEU A 397 2.78 17.43 -15.20
C LEU A 397 2.80 16.02 -14.59
N LEU A 398 3.52 15.81 -13.49
CA LEU A 398 3.59 14.51 -12.81
C LEU A 398 2.27 14.15 -12.14
N ASP A 399 1.62 15.11 -11.47
CA ASP A 399 0.30 14.92 -10.86
C ASP A 399 -0.74 14.52 -11.92
N ASP A 400 -0.74 15.18 -13.08
CA ASP A 400 -1.60 14.84 -14.23
C ASP A 400 -1.37 13.40 -14.72
N VAL A 401 -0.10 13.00 -14.85
CA VAL A 401 0.26 11.66 -15.33
C VAL A 401 -0.14 10.60 -14.31
N VAL A 402 0.16 10.82 -13.02
CA VAL A 402 -0.18 9.88 -11.95
C VAL A 402 -1.70 9.76 -11.79
N ARG A 403 -2.44 10.86 -11.86
CA ARG A 403 -3.90 10.85 -11.89
C ARG A 403 -4.42 10.01 -13.05
N ALA A 404 -3.94 10.26 -14.26
CA ALA A 404 -4.30 9.48 -15.44
C ALA A 404 -3.85 8.00 -15.38
N ILE A 405 -2.91 7.64 -14.50
CA ILE A 405 -2.55 6.24 -14.20
C ILE A 405 -3.54 5.63 -13.21
N ASN A 406 -3.85 6.35 -12.14
CA ASN A 406 -4.70 5.88 -11.05
C ASN A 406 -6.18 5.75 -11.43
N GLU A 407 -6.66 6.57 -12.37
CA GLU A 407 -8.08 6.66 -12.79
C GLU A 407 -8.38 5.85 -14.07
N GLN A 408 -7.55 4.86 -14.40
CA GLN A 408 -7.74 4.10 -15.64
C GLN A 408 -8.92 3.13 -15.56
N ASP A 409 -9.85 3.26 -16.52
CA ASP A 409 -10.94 2.30 -16.70
C ASP A 409 -10.42 0.93 -17.15
N VAL A 410 -9.42 0.91 -18.02
CA VAL A 410 -8.78 -0.31 -18.55
C VAL A 410 -7.31 -0.29 -18.18
N VAL A 411 -6.95 -1.09 -17.17
CA VAL A 411 -5.57 -1.20 -16.68
C VAL A 411 -4.78 -2.16 -17.57
N PRO A 412 -3.69 -1.71 -18.24
CA PRO A 412 -2.84 -2.60 -19.01
C PRO A 412 -2.22 -3.69 -18.13
N LYS A 413 -2.04 -4.91 -18.68
CA LYS A 413 -1.44 -6.04 -17.94
C LYS A 413 -0.09 -5.71 -17.30
N ARG A 414 0.73 -4.89 -17.96
CA ARG A 414 1.99 -4.39 -17.42
C ARG A 414 1.78 -3.62 -16.11
N ASP A 415 0.87 -2.64 -16.14
CA ASP A 415 0.60 -1.78 -14.98
C ASP A 415 -0.06 -2.59 -13.86
N GLN A 416 -0.94 -3.54 -14.20
CA GLN A 416 -1.52 -4.48 -13.23
C GLN A 416 -0.45 -5.31 -12.52
N ASN A 417 0.58 -5.79 -13.25
CA ASN A 417 1.66 -6.59 -12.68
C ASN A 417 2.59 -5.77 -11.80
N ILE A 418 2.93 -4.54 -12.22
CA ILE A 418 3.84 -3.66 -11.48
C ILE A 418 3.14 -3.09 -10.25
N LEU A 419 1.97 -2.51 -10.41
CA LEU A 419 1.27 -1.81 -9.33
C LEU A 419 0.49 -2.75 -8.42
N MET A 420 0.23 -3.99 -8.85
CA MET A 420 -0.54 -4.99 -8.08
C MET A 420 -1.90 -4.47 -7.62
N GLY A 421 -2.54 -3.60 -8.41
CA GLY A 421 -3.83 -2.97 -8.09
C GLY A 421 -3.75 -1.78 -7.13
N ASN A 422 -2.54 -1.29 -6.80
CA ASN A 422 -2.35 -0.08 -6.01
C ASN A 422 -2.36 1.19 -6.87
N GLN A 423 -2.73 2.31 -6.26
CA GLN A 423 -2.58 3.65 -6.81
C GLN A 423 -1.26 4.27 -6.38
N ILE A 424 -0.70 5.11 -7.24
CA ILE A 424 0.57 5.79 -7.01
C ILE A 424 0.33 7.09 -6.25
N ARG A 425 1.17 7.33 -5.24
CA ARG A 425 1.34 8.60 -4.55
C ARG A 425 2.76 9.09 -4.71
N LEU A 426 2.93 10.32 -5.19
CA LEU A 426 4.24 10.93 -5.36
C LEU A 426 4.84 11.33 -4.00
N ARG A 427 6.14 11.12 -3.85
CA ARG A 427 6.94 11.48 -2.68
C ARG A 427 8.09 12.38 -3.11
N TYR A 428 7.94 13.68 -2.88
CA TYR A 428 8.92 14.65 -3.37
C TYR A 428 10.16 14.71 -2.45
N TYR A 429 11.33 14.61 -3.08
CA TYR A 429 12.62 14.83 -2.46
C TYR A 429 13.23 16.08 -3.09
N PRO A 430 13.26 17.22 -2.36
CA PRO A 430 13.89 18.43 -2.87
C PRO A 430 15.34 18.16 -3.25
N PHE A 431 15.71 18.60 -4.45
CA PHE A 431 17.09 18.50 -4.90
C PHE A 431 17.91 19.63 -4.29
N GLU A 432 18.66 19.33 -3.24
CA GLU A 432 19.65 20.25 -2.69
C GLU A 432 21.06 19.77 -3.06
N PRO A 433 21.83 20.53 -3.85
CA PRO A 433 23.13 20.08 -4.37
C PRO A 433 24.08 19.57 -3.29
N ALA A 434 24.10 20.24 -2.14
CA ALA A 434 24.91 19.83 -0.98
C ALA A 434 24.50 18.47 -0.42
N SER A 435 23.20 18.14 -0.42
CA SER A 435 22.67 16.87 0.07
C SER A 435 22.89 15.73 -0.93
N PHE A 436 22.88 16.01 -2.24
CA PHE A 436 23.09 15.03 -3.33
C PHE A 436 24.56 14.72 -3.61
N LYS A 437 25.45 15.01 -2.65
CA LYS A 437 26.88 14.72 -2.70
C LYS A 437 27.24 13.58 -1.74
N GLN A 438 28.04 12.63 -2.20
CA GLN A 438 28.51 11.53 -1.36
C GLN A 438 29.28 12.07 -0.14
N GLY A 439 28.90 11.60 1.05
CA GLY A 439 29.50 12.01 2.32
C GLY A 439 28.85 13.23 3.01
N SER A 440 27.77 13.78 2.45
CA SER A 440 26.95 14.77 3.16
C SER A 440 26.14 14.11 4.30
N ASP A 441 25.68 14.90 5.28
CA ASP A 441 24.85 14.42 6.40
C ASP A 441 23.51 13.81 5.92
N ASP A 442 23.01 14.27 4.77
CA ASP A 442 21.79 13.78 4.12
C ASP A 442 22.03 12.59 3.18
N TRP A 443 23.29 12.28 2.87
CA TRP A 443 23.62 11.24 1.91
C TRP A 443 22.98 9.88 2.22
N PRO A 444 22.94 9.39 3.48
CA PRO A 444 22.28 8.11 3.79
C PRO A 444 20.78 8.11 3.44
N LEU A 445 20.10 9.25 3.61
CA LEU A 445 18.69 9.41 3.27
C LEU A 445 18.50 9.41 1.75
N ILE A 446 19.31 10.19 1.05
CA ILE A 446 19.29 10.30 -0.41
C ILE A 446 19.64 8.95 -1.06
N GLN A 447 20.62 8.23 -0.52
CA GLN A 447 20.94 6.87 -0.95
C GLN A 447 19.81 5.87 -0.68
N ALA A 448 19.09 5.99 0.44
CA ALA A 448 17.93 5.14 0.73
C ALA A 448 16.77 5.41 -0.25
N MET A 449 16.55 6.66 -0.65
CA MET A 449 15.63 7.02 -1.73
C MET A 449 16.05 6.34 -3.04
N ARG A 450 17.34 6.45 -3.43
CA ARG A 450 17.88 5.83 -4.65
C ARG A 450 17.62 4.33 -4.71
N ASN A 451 17.94 3.62 -3.62
CA ASN A 451 17.86 2.17 -3.54
C ASN A 451 16.41 1.63 -3.65
N ARG A 452 15.40 2.46 -3.35
CA ARG A 452 13.99 2.08 -3.51
C ARG A 452 13.46 2.26 -4.93
N GLY A 453 14.25 2.85 -5.81
CA GLY A 453 13.79 3.35 -7.10
C GLY A 453 13.20 4.75 -6.96
N CYS A 454 13.58 5.61 -7.89
CA CYS A 454 13.05 6.95 -7.96
C CYS A 454 13.00 7.47 -9.40
N LEU A 455 12.20 8.51 -9.60
CA LEU A 455 12.14 9.29 -10.82
C LEU A 455 12.94 10.60 -10.65
N MET A 456 13.84 10.87 -11.59
CA MET A 456 14.58 12.13 -11.64
C MET A 456 14.32 12.82 -12.98
N LEU A 457 13.81 14.05 -12.94
CA LEU A 457 13.72 14.90 -14.12
C LEU A 457 14.84 15.92 -14.10
N VAL A 458 15.51 16.10 -15.23
CA VAL A 458 16.72 16.92 -15.32
C VAL A 458 16.48 18.00 -16.36
N ASP A 459 16.59 19.26 -15.95
CA ASP A 459 16.70 20.37 -16.87
C ASP A 459 18.12 20.47 -17.43
N GLU A 460 18.25 20.34 -18.74
CA GLU A 460 19.55 20.41 -19.42
C GLU A 460 20.21 21.78 -19.30
N LEU A 461 19.45 22.87 -19.17
CA LEU A 461 20.03 24.19 -18.99
C LEU A 461 20.62 24.34 -17.58
N SER A 462 19.93 23.80 -16.58
CA SER A 462 20.36 23.82 -15.19
C SER A 462 21.64 23.03 -14.93
N THR A 463 21.99 22.02 -15.73
CA THR A 463 23.26 21.31 -15.58
C THR A 463 24.49 22.17 -15.93
N LEU A 464 24.28 23.32 -16.58
CA LEU A 464 25.31 24.33 -16.88
C LEU A 464 25.44 25.39 -15.78
N HIS A 465 24.59 25.35 -14.76
CA HIS A 465 24.74 26.22 -13.60
C HIS A 465 25.87 25.69 -12.69
N PRO A 466 26.89 26.49 -12.31
CA PRO A 466 28.04 26.02 -11.54
C PRO A 466 27.69 25.26 -10.24
N ALA A 467 26.69 25.72 -9.50
CA ALA A 467 26.25 25.05 -8.27
C ALA A 467 25.51 23.71 -8.48
N LEU A 468 25.01 23.45 -9.70
CA LEU A 468 24.24 22.25 -10.04
C LEU A 468 25.05 21.28 -10.89
N HIS A 469 26.05 21.78 -11.62
CA HIS A 469 26.90 20.99 -12.49
C HIS A 469 27.56 19.83 -11.71
N GLY A 470 27.42 18.61 -12.24
CA GLY A 470 27.94 17.39 -11.63
C GLY A 470 27.22 16.92 -10.37
N SER A 471 26.31 17.73 -9.82
CA SER A 471 25.49 17.34 -8.66
C SER A 471 24.50 16.26 -9.07
N GLY A 472 24.41 15.19 -8.28
CA GLY A 472 23.52 14.08 -8.60
C GLY A 472 24.02 13.12 -9.68
N ASN A 473 25.26 13.25 -10.20
CA ASN A 473 25.82 12.30 -11.18
C ASN A 473 25.74 10.83 -10.76
N VAL A 474 25.86 10.56 -9.46
CA VAL A 474 25.67 9.21 -8.89
C VAL A 474 24.26 8.66 -9.13
N PHE A 475 23.24 9.51 -9.21
CA PHE A 475 21.86 9.11 -9.53
C PHE A 475 21.67 8.93 -11.02
N LEU A 476 22.19 9.87 -11.81
CA LEU A 476 22.08 9.83 -13.27
C LEU A 476 22.72 8.54 -13.84
N SER A 477 23.80 8.08 -13.20
CA SER A 477 24.50 6.85 -13.60
C SER A 477 23.87 5.54 -13.15
N ASP A 478 22.93 5.56 -12.19
CA ASP A 478 22.40 4.36 -11.56
C ASP A 478 21.22 3.78 -12.39
N PRO A 479 21.31 2.52 -12.86
CA PRO A 479 20.25 1.88 -13.64
C PRO A 479 18.94 1.67 -12.84
N ALA A 480 18.99 1.74 -11.51
CA ALA A 480 17.79 1.70 -10.67
C ALA A 480 17.01 3.03 -10.68
N VAL A 481 17.64 4.13 -11.10
CA VAL A 481 17.00 5.45 -11.20
C VAL A 481 16.39 5.62 -12.57
N THR A 482 15.09 5.94 -12.61
CA THR A 482 14.41 6.34 -13.84
C THR A 482 14.64 7.81 -14.07
N VAL A 483 15.13 8.19 -15.24
CA VAL A 483 15.65 9.53 -15.50
C VAL A 483 15.30 10.00 -16.90
N ALA A 484 14.91 11.27 -17.02
CA ALA A 484 14.83 11.93 -18.31
C ALA A 484 15.43 13.32 -18.27
N THR A 485 16.17 13.67 -19.32
CA THR A 485 16.52 15.06 -19.59
C THR A 485 15.42 15.72 -20.40
N VAL A 486 15.06 16.92 -19.98
CA VAL A 486 14.02 17.74 -20.60
C VAL A 486 14.69 19.02 -21.06
N THR A 487 14.36 19.42 -22.27
CA THR A 487 14.96 20.56 -22.95
C THR A 487 13.86 21.52 -23.37
N GLY A 488 14.08 22.82 -23.12
CA GLY A 488 13.17 23.88 -23.59
C GLY A 488 13.34 24.21 -25.08
N LEU A 489 14.23 23.51 -25.78
CA LEU A 489 14.64 23.82 -27.15
C LEU A 489 13.83 23.04 -28.18
N ASP A 490 13.55 23.69 -29.30
CA ASP A 490 13.10 23.00 -30.50
C ASP A 490 14.20 22.01 -30.95
N PRO A 491 13.88 20.73 -31.23
CA PRO A 491 14.86 19.78 -31.75
C PRO A 491 15.49 20.22 -33.09
N ALA A 492 14.84 21.11 -33.84
CA ALA A 492 15.44 21.74 -35.02
C ALA A 492 16.54 22.76 -34.66
N ALA A 493 16.50 23.33 -33.45
CA ALA A 493 17.46 24.30 -32.97
C ALA A 493 18.65 23.65 -32.24
N CYS A 494 18.43 22.52 -31.55
CA CYS A 494 19.45 21.73 -30.88
C CYS A 494 19.08 20.25 -31.01
N SER A 495 19.82 19.52 -31.85
CA SER A 495 19.53 18.10 -32.09
C SER A 495 19.94 17.24 -30.90
N LEU A 496 19.47 15.99 -30.87
CA LEU A 496 19.92 15.02 -29.88
C LEU A 496 21.43 14.75 -30.01
N ASP A 497 21.97 14.73 -31.23
CA ASP A 497 23.39 14.52 -31.48
C ASP A 497 24.22 15.68 -30.89
N ASP A 498 23.75 16.92 -31.05
CA ASP A 498 24.40 18.10 -30.44
C ASP A 498 24.44 18.02 -28.90
N LEU A 499 23.41 17.42 -28.29
CA LEU A 499 23.31 17.23 -26.84
C LEU A 499 24.19 16.08 -26.35
N ILE A 500 24.27 14.99 -27.13
CA ILE A 500 25.15 13.85 -26.87
C ILE A 500 26.63 14.30 -26.88
N ASP A 501 27.01 15.17 -27.81
CA ASP A 501 28.37 15.70 -27.93
C ASP A 501 28.66 16.93 -27.03
N SER A 502 27.72 17.27 -26.13
CA SER A 502 27.78 18.49 -25.31
C SER A 502 28.85 18.42 -24.20
N PRO A 503 29.38 19.57 -23.76
CA PRO A 503 30.40 19.63 -22.71
C PRO A 503 29.86 19.32 -21.30
N GLN A 504 28.55 19.13 -21.14
CA GLN A 504 27.91 18.92 -19.83
C GLN A 504 28.36 17.62 -19.15
N LYS A 505 29.05 16.72 -19.87
CA LYS A 505 29.53 15.42 -19.38
C LYS A 505 28.44 14.65 -18.65
N ILE A 506 27.30 14.51 -19.30
CA ILE A 506 26.32 13.49 -18.91
C ILE A 506 26.61 12.18 -19.66
N ASP A 507 27.91 11.88 -19.88
CA ASP A 507 28.41 10.71 -20.59
C ASP A 507 27.73 9.42 -20.11
N VAL A 508 27.36 9.37 -18.83
CA VAL A 508 26.69 8.19 -18.26
C VAL A 508 25.21 8.11 -18.65
N LEU A 509 24.47 9.22 -18.78
CA LEU A 509 23.13 9.17 -19.37
C LEU A 509 23.20 8.88 -20.87
N VAL A 510 24.17 9.47 -21.57
CA VAL A 510 24.41 9.18 -22.99
C VAL A 510 24.74 7.71 -23.20
N ASP A 511 25.57 7.11 -22.36
CA ASP A 511 25.88 5.68 -22.39
C ASP A 511 24.65 4.82 -22.09
N ARG A 512 23.85 5.20 -21.07
CA ARG A 512 22.58 4.52 -20.75
C ARG A 512 21.60 4.56 -21.92
N PHE A 513 21.45 5.71 -22.55
CA PHE A 513 20.53 5.92 -23.66
C PHE A 513 21.02 5.25 -24.95
N THR A 514 22.27 5.50 -25.35
CA THR A 514 22.79 5.15 -26.69
C THR A 514 23.35 3.74 -26.75
N ASN A 515 24.16 3.36 -25.75
CA ASN A 515 24.89 2.09 -25.77
C ASN A 515 24.10 0.98 -25.07
N LYS A 516 23.50 1.29 -23.91
CA LYS A 516 22.76 0.30 -23.10
C LYS A 516 21.28 0.20 -23.47
N LEU A 517 20.75 1.17 -24.22
CA LEU A 517 19.34 1.26 -24.61
C LEU A 517 18.40 1.09 -23.41
N ASP A 518 18.76 1.72 -22.28
CA ASP A 518 18.05 1.61 -21.02
C ASP A 518 16.66 2.27 -21.15
N PRO A 519 15.55 1.50 -21.06
CA PRO A 519 14.20 2.04 -21.23
C PRO A 519 13.81 3.06 -20.16
N ARG A 520 14.56 3.13 -19.06
CA ARG A 520 14.37 4.06 -17.95
C ARG A 520 15.13 5.37 -18.11
N CYS A 521 15.93 5.49 -19.17
CA CYS A 521 16.72 6.66 -19.49
C CYS A 521 16.22 7.26 -20.80
N GLU A 522 15.78 8.52 -20.77
CA GLU A 522 15.36 9.25 -21.98
C GLU A 522 16.09 10.59 -22.06
N LEU A 523 16.37 11.04 -23.28
CA LEU A 523 17.10 12.28 -23.52
C LEU A 523 16.29 13.27 -24.35
N ALA A 524 16.56 14.56 -24.15
CA ALA A 524 16.07 15.65 -24.98
C ALA A 524 14.55 15.63 -25.19
N ILE A 525 13.78 15.42 -24.12
CA ILE A 525 12.32 15.56 -24.18
C ILE A 525 12.00 17.05 -24.31
N ASN A 526 11.49 17.44 -25.47
CA ASN A 526 11.29 18.84 -25.87
C ASN A 526 9.84 19.29 -25.97
N ASN A 527 8.89 18.40 -25.67
CA ASN A 527 7.48 18.80 -25.63
C ASN A 527 6.69 17.99 -24.61
N ARG A 528 5.60 18.60 -24.15
CA ARG A 528 4.72 18.03 -23.12
C ARG A 528 4.13 16.68 -23.54
N ALA A 529 3.81 16.49 -24.82
CA ALA A 529 3.19 15.24 -25.29
C ALA A 529 4.17 14.05 -25.21
N ARG A 530 5.43 14.25 -25.62
CA ARG A 530 6.53 13.28 -25.47
C ARG A 530 6.78 13.00 -23.99
N ALA A 531 6.86 14.04 -23.17
CA ALA A 531 7.03 13.89 -21.72
C ALA A 531 5.91 13.04 -21.11
N ARG A 532 4.64 13.37 -21.39
CA ARG A 532 3.48 12.59 -20.91
C ARG A 532 3.52 11.14 -21.38
N ARG A 533 3.84 10.90 -22.65
CA ARG A 533 3.93 9.55 -23.21
C ARG A 533 5.01 8.73 -22.53
N TRP A 534 6.21 9.29 -22.37
CA TRP A 534 7.33 8.60 -21.71
C TRP A 534 7.01 8.37 -20.23
N LEU A 535 6.60 9.41 -19.49
CA LEU A 535 6.23 9.29 -18.07
C LEU A 535 5.11 8.26 -17.84
N ARG A 536 4.11 8.19 -18.73
CA ARG A 536 3.04 7.17 -18.66
C ARG A 536 3.60 5.75 -18.68
N LEU A 537 4.72 5.52 -19.36
CA LEU A 537 5.39 4.23 -19.40
C LEU A 537 6.33 4.05 -18.20
N SER A 538 7.13 5.06 -17.89
CA SER A 538 8.26 4.95 -16.95
C SER A 538 7.88 5.14 -15.48
N VAL A 539 6.78 5.84 -15.16
CA VAL A 539 6.33 6.09 -13.77
C VAL A 539 6.06 4.80 -13.00
N PRO A 540 5.28 3.83 -13.52
CA PRO A 540 5.14 2.52 -12.86
C PRO A 540 6.49 1.80 -12.73
N GLU A 541 7.33 1.83 -13.78
CA GLU A 541 8.62 1.13 -13.77
C GLU A 541 9.60 1.69 -12.74
N ALA A 542 9.53 2.98 -12.44
CA ALA A 542 10.34 3.64 -11.42
C ALA A 542 10.11 3.08 -10.00
N LEU A 543 8.95 2.46 -9.74
CA LEU A 543 8.63 1.81 -8.47
C LEU A 543 9.38 0.48 -8.24
N ALA A 544 9.91 -0.13 -9.29
CA ALA A 544 10.53 -1.46 -9.17
C ALA A 544 11.96 -1.43 -8.59
N GLY A 545 12.53 -0.25 -8.35
CA GLY A 545 13.79 -0.06 -7.61
C GLY A 545 14.92 -1.04 -7.96
N VAL A 546 15.55 -1.62 -6.94
CA VAL A 546 16.61 -2.64 -7.04
C VAL A 546 16.09 -3.97 -7.59
N GLU A 547 14.82 -4.31 -7.42
CA GLU A 547 14.23 -5.55 -7.97
C GLU A 547 14.23 -5.56 -9.51
N ALA A 548 14.28 -4.37 -10.12
CA ALA A 548 14.43 -4.21 -11.56
C ALA A 548 15.88 -4.19 -12.06
N GLN A 549 16.89 -4.39 -11.20
CA GLN A 549 18.28 -4.55 -11.66
C GLN A 549 18.48 -5.78 -12.56
N GLY A 550 17.49 -6.69 -12.64
CA GLY A 550 17.69 -7.97 -13.31
C GLY A 550 18.91 -8.71 -12.76
N ALA A 551 19.36 -9.77 -13.43
CA ALA A 551 20.62 -10.39 -13.08
C ALA A 551 21.77 -9.46 -13.51
N ASP A 552 22.48 -8.86 -12.55
CA ASP A 552 23.76 -8.16 -12.81
C ASP A 552 24.67 -9.05 -13.69
N PRO A 553 25.00 -8.64 -14.93
CA PRO A 553 25.90 -9.40 -15.80
C PRO A 553 27.29 -9.61 -15.18
N GLY A 554 27.71 -8.70 -14.30
CA GLY A 554 28.96 -8.75 -13.54
C GLY A 554 28.92 -9.62 -12.28
N ARG A 555 27.74 -10.10 -11.84
CA ARG A 555 27.65 -11.05 -10.73
C ARG A 555 28.32 -12.38 -11.06
N ARG A 556 28.28 -12.80 -12.34
CA ARG A 556 28.97 -14.02 -12.81
C ARG A 556 30.49 -13.88 -12.79
N SER A 557 31.03 -12.71 -13.13
CA SER A 557 32.48 -12.49 -13.10
C SER A 557 33.01 -12.36 -11.67
N SER A 558 32.27 -11.70 -10.78
CA SER A 558 32.59 -11.62 -9.34
C SER A 558 32.46 -12.97 -8.62
N PHE A 559 31.53 -13.85 -9.02
CA PHE A 559 31.47 -15.24 -8.51
C PHE A 559 32.67 -16.11 -8.94
N ARG A 560 33.18 -15.91 -10.17
CA ARG A 560 34.34 -16.64 -10.71
C ARG A 560 35.69 -16.15 -10.17
N ASN A 561 35.76 -14.88 -9.79
CA ASN A 561 36.98 -14.27 -9.24
C ASN A 561 37.07 -14.39 -7.71
N ASN A 562 36.07 -14.99 -7.05
CA ASN A 562 36.14 -15.24 -5.61
C ASN A 562 37.10 -16.42 -5.33
N PRO A 563 38.22 -16.22 -4.60
CA PRO A 563 39.22 -17.27 -4.37
C PRO A 563 38.67 -18.49 -3.62
N SER A 564 37.54 -18.33 -2.92
CA SER A 564 36.83 -19.37 -2.18
C SER A 564 36.05 -20.37 -3.06
N ASN A 565 35.89 -20.11 -4.35
CA ASN A 565 35.12 -20.95 -5.28
C ASN A 565 35.99 -21.74 -6.27
N ARG A 566 37.33 -21.73 -6.11
CA ARG A 566 38.21 -22.68 -6.80
C ARG A 566 38.49 -23.86 -5.88
N GLY A 567 37.50 -24.74 -5.77
CA GLY A 567 37.66 -26.10 -5.26
C GLY A 567 38.17 -27.02 -6.35
#